data_AF-A0A2W1HMF5-F1
#
_entry.id   AF-A0A2W1HMF5-F1
#
_cell.length_a   1.000
_cell.length_b   1.000
_cell.length_c   1.000
_cell.angle_alpha   90.00
_cell.angle_beta   90.00
_cell.angle_gamma   90.00
#
_symmetry.space_group_name_H-M   'P 1'
#
loop_
_entity.id
_entity.type
_entity.pdbx_description
1 polymer ?
#
loop_
_entity_poly.entity_id
_entity_poly.type
_entity_poly.pdbx_seq_one_letter_code
_entity_poly.pdbx_strand_id
1 'polypeptide(L)'
;MNNSAVYSNWLNADQWDGYTANRNRTLHHLYSNNIRNTAFLAGDLHANWVSDLVWLEETPYDQTTGAGAVGVEFAGTAVSSSGYGAGRSIANSSSPSVASRNPFDVSPANFTVKAGANHLQRSNGTVVATDGHVESGALQRGPTMPTNTTLNTATGEWDVTGFEKMFVTYA
;
A
#
# COMPACT_ATOMS: atom_id res chain seq x y z
N MET A 1 -2.42 -0.20 -10.83
CA MET A 1 -1.73 -1.34 -11.47
C MET A 1 -0.25 -1.01 -11.55
N ASN A 2 0.37 -0.88 -10.39
CA ASN A 2 1.79 -0.57 -10.31
C ASN A 2 2.59 -1.86 -10.14
N ASN A 3 3.58 -2.08 -11.00
CA ASN A 3 4.47 -3.24 -10.97
C ASN A 3 5.72 -2.98 -10.09
N SER A 4 5.64 -2.10 -9.09
CA SER A 4 6.79 -1.70 -8.29
C SER A 4 7.26 -2.75 -7.27
N ALA A 5 6.72 -3.98 -7.32
CA ALA A 5 7.06 -5.06 -6.39
C ALA A 5 7.89 -6.18 -7.07
N VAL A 6 8.66 -5.87 -8.11
CA VAL A 6 9.62 -6.83 -8.70
C VAL A 6 11.06 -6.45 -8.35
N TYR A 7 11.83 -7.44 -7.89
CA TYR A 7 13.28 -7.32 -7.65
C TYR A 7 14.14 -7.44 -8.92
N SER A 8 13.52 -7.55 -10.09
CA SER A 8 14.20 -7.73 -11.37
C SER A 8 13.52 -6.96 -12.50
N ASN A 9 14.25 -6.73 -13.58
CA ASN A 9 13.73 -6.06 -14.78
C ASN A 9 12.75 -6.94 -15.60
N TRP A 10 12.18 -7.99 -14.98
CA TRP A 10 11.32 -8.95 -15.66
C TRP A 10 9.85 -8.67 -15.35
N LEU A 11 9.02 -8.75 -16.37
CA LEU A 11 7.57 -8.62 -16.25
C LEU A 11 7.02 -9.78 -15.40
N ASN A 12 6.09 -9.47 -14.50
CA ASN A 12 5.36 -10.52 -13.78
C ASN A 12 4.19 -11.02 -14.65
N ALA A 13 4.37 -12.21 -15.23
CA ALA A 13 3.39 -12.81 -16.13
C ALA A 13 2.07 -13.20 -15.43
N ASP A 14 2.07 -13.34 -14.10
CA ASP A 14 0.86 -13.65 -13.32
C ASP A 14 0.11 -12.38 -12.87
N GLN A 15 0.66 -11.20 -13.18
CA GLN A 15 0.05 -9.92 -12.88
C GLN A 15 -0.42 -9.20 -14.14
N TRP A 16 -0.93 -7.98 -13.99
CA TRP A 16 -1.38 -7.13 -15.10
C TRP A 16 -0.34 -6.96 -16.22
N ASP A 17 0.93 -7.14 -15.94
CA ASP A 17 2.01 -7.12 -16.93
C ASP A 17 1.94 -8.28 -17.92
N GLY A 18 1.61 -9.49 -17.45
CA GLY A 18 1.36 -10.64 -18.33
C GLY A 18 0.10 -10.49 -19.19
N TYR A 19 -0.82 -9.61 -18.79
CA TYR A 19 -2.12 -9.41 -19.45
C TYR A 19 -2.28 -7.98 -19.97
N THR A 20 -1.23 -7.42 -20.57
CA THR A 20 -1.19 -6.02 -21.04
C THR A 20 -2.38 -5.65 -21.94
N ALA A 21 -2.83 -6.54 -22.82
CA ALA A 21 -4.01 -6.27 -23.66
C ALA A 21 -5.30 -6.10 -22.83
N ASN A 22 -5.48 -6.89 -21.77
CA ASN A 22 -6.63 -6.79 -20.87
C ASN A 22 -6.54 -5.54 -19.99
N ARG A 23 -5.34 -5.21 -19.50
CA ARG A 23 -5.05 -3.94 -18.80
C ARG A 23 -5.48 -2.75 -19.67
N ASN A 24 -4.99 -2.70 -20.91
CA ASN A 24 -5.27 -1.60 -21.83
C ASN A 24 -6.75 -1.49 -22.16
N ARG A 25 -7.45 -2.60 -22.41
CA ARG A 25 -8.92 -2.56 -22.62
C ARG A 25 -9.67 -2.02 -21.40
N THR A 26 -9.23 -2.39 -20.19
CA THR A 26 -9.83 -1.92 -18.94
C THR A 26 -9.61 -0.43 -18.75
N LEU A 27 -8.36 0.03 -18.84
CA LEU A 27 -8.01 1.46 -18.71
C LEU A 27 -8.68 2.29 -19.81
N HIS A 28 -8.64 1.84 -21.06
CA HIS A 28 -9.35 2.47 -22.17
C HIS A 28 -10.83 2.64 -21.87
N HIS A 29 -11.50 1.60 -21.36
CA HIS A 29 -12.91 1.69 -21.00
C HIS A 29 -13.15 2.75 -19.92
N LEU A 30 -12.33 2.78 -18.86
CA LEU A 30 -12.47 3.76 -17.78
C LEU A 30 -12.26 5.20 -18.27
N TYR A 31 -11.19 5.46 -19.03
CA TYR A 31 -10.88 6.79 -19.56
C TYR A 31 -11.90 7.25 -20.61
N SER A 32 -12.20 6.42 -21.62
CA SER A 32 -13.09 6.79 -22.74
C SER A 32 -14.55 6.97 -22.32
N ASN A 33 -14.99 6.35 -21.23
CA ASN A 33 -16.35 6.51 -20.69
C ASN A 33 -16.41 7.44 -19.48
N ASN A 34 -15.30 8.10 -19.13
CA ASN A 34 -15.22 9.01 -17.99
C ASN A 34 -15.69 8.37 -16.67
N ILE A 35 -15.35 7.09 -16.46
CA ILE A 35 -15.70 6.34 -15.25
C ILE A 35 -14.70 6.74 -14.16
N ARG A 36 -15.18 7.61 -13.28
CA ARG A 36 -14.43 8.19 -12.16
C ARG A 36 -14.82 7.53 -10.84
N ASN A 37 -14.10 7.87 -9.77
CA ASN A 37 -14.25 7.32 -8.41
C ASN A 37 -14.00 5.81 -8.37
N THR A 38 -13.04 5.34 -9.18
CA THR A 38 -12.69 3.94 -9.28
C THR A 38 -11.60 3.59 -8.26
N ALA A 39 -11.81 2.51 -7.51
CA ALA A 39 -10.80 1.94 -6.62
C ALA A 39 -10.57 0.48 -6.98
N PHE A 40 -9.31 0.10 -7.15
CA PHE A 40 -8.87 -1.27 -7.35
C PHE A 40 -8.39 -1.82 -6.00
N LEU A 41 -8.89 -2.99 -5.62
CA LEU A 41 -8.44 -3.71 -4.44
C LEU A 41 -7.66 -4.94 -4.88
N ALA A 42 -6.44 -5.09 -4.36
CA ALA A 42 -5.51 -6.15 -4.77
C ALA A 42 -4.90 -6.87 -3.55
N GLY A 43 -4.23 -7.99 -3.83
CA GLY A 43 -3.53 -8.82 -2.84
C GLY A 43 -2.48 -9.69 -3.55
N ASP A 44 -2.46 -10.99 -3.27
CA ASP A 44 -1.59 -12.02 -3.88
C ASP A 44 -0.10 -11.90 -3.55
N LEU A 45 0.51 -10.73 -3.72
CA LEU A 45 1.95 -10.52 -3.49
C LEU A 45 2.39 -10.60 -2.02
N HIS A 46 1.44 -10.70 -1.09
CA HIS A 46 1.67 -10.69 0.36
C HIS A 46 2.52 -9.48 0.80
N ALA A 47 2.30 -8.35 0.15
CA ALA A 47 2.92 -7.07 0.41
C ALA A 47 1.88 -5.98 0.20
N ASN A 48 2.00 -4.89 0.95
CA ASN A 48 1.10 -3.75 0.80
C ASN A 48 1.70 -2.70 -0.14
N TRP A 49 0.86 -2.12 -1.01
CA TRP A 49 1.19 -0.89 -1.75
C TRP A 49 -0.06 -0.07 -2.05
N VAL A 50 0.16 1.21 -2.33
CA VAL A 50 -0.89 2.14 -2.71
C VAL A 50 -0.39 2.98 -3.89
N SER A 51 -1.21 3.17 -4.93
CA SER A 51 -0.83 3.95 -6.11
C SER A 51 -2.01 4.64 -6.78
N ASP A 52 -1.72 5.72 -7.51
CA ASP A 52 -2.65 6.27 -8.50
C ASP A 52 -2.82 5.28 -9.66
N LEU A 53 -4.04 5.13 -10.17
CA LEU A 53 -4.36 4.33 -11.35
C LEU A 53 -4.26 5.23 -12.59
N VAL A 54 -3.22 4.98 -13.39
CA VAL A 54 -2.87 5.81 -14.55
C VAL A 54 -2.60 4.93 -15.76
N TRP A 55 -3.07 5.35 -16.93
CA TRP A 55 -2.66 4.77 -18.20
C TRP A 55 -1.47 5.55 -18.77
N LEU A 56 -0.28 5.18 -18.29
CA LEU A 56 0.98 5.83 -18.67
C LEU A 56 1.17 5.78 -20.19
N GLU A 57 1.81 6.83 -20.73
CA GLU A 57 2.09 7.03 -22.16
C GLU A 57 0.87 7.27 -23.07
N GLU A 58 -0.32 6.86 -22.63
CA GLU A 58 -1.59 7.08 -23.36
C GLU A 58 -2.35 8.31 -22.88
N THR A 59 -2.15 8.70 -21.61
CA THR A 59 -2.81 9.85 -20.99
C THR A 59 -1.81 10.75 -20.26
N PRO A 60 -1.95 12.09 -20.33
CA PRO A 60 -1.12 13.00 -19.55
C PRO A 60 -1.30 12.73 -18.05
N TYR A 61 -0.20 12.59 -17.33
CA TYR A 61 -0.21 12.39 -15.88
C TYR A 61 0.83 13.28 -15.20
N ASP A 62 0.37 14.07 -14.23
CA ASP A 62 1.22 14.87 -13.37
C ASP A 62 1.38 14.17 -12.01
N GLN A 63 2.55 13.59 -11.78
CA GLN A 63 2.88 12.91 -10.53
C GLN A 63 2.86 13.83 -9.31
N THR A 64 3.12 15.13 -9.49
CA THR A 64 3.19 16.11 -8.40
C THR A 64 1.81 16.48 -7.89
N THR A 65 0.78 16.46 -8.75
CA THR A 65 -0.59 16.83 -8.38
C THR A 65 -1.54 15.64 -8.33
N GLY A 66 -1.26 14.57 -9.07
CA GLY A 66 -2.17 13.43 -9.29
C GLY A 66 -3.09 13.62 -10.49
N ALA A 67 -3.04 14.79 -11.15
CA ALA A 67 -3.90 15.09 -12.28
C ALA A 67 -3.63 14.10 -13.43
N GLY A 68 -4.71 13.56 -14.00
CA GLY A 68 -4.66 12.55 -15.07
C GLY A 68 -4.91 11.12 -14.60
N ALA A 69 -4.93 10.85 -13.29
CA ALA A 69 -5.35 9.55 -12.78
C ALA A 69 -6.86 9.31 -12.94
N VAL A 70 -7.24 8.04 -13.14
CA VAL A 70 -8.66 7.60 -13.29
C VAL A 70 -9.19 6.90 -12.04
N GLY A 71 -8.33 6.68 -11.04
CA GLY A 71 -8.66 6.02 -9.80
C GLY A 71 -7.42 5.76 -8.97
N VAL A 72 -7.54 4.84 -8.02
CA VAL A 72 -6.44 4.40 -7.16
C VAL A 72 -6.43 2.88 -7.01
N GLU A 73 -5.30 2.33 -6.62
CA GLU A 73 -5.14 0.92 -6.26
C GLU A 73 -4.63 0.81 -4.83
N PHE A 74 -5.30 -0.03 -4.04
CA PHE A 74 -4.90 -0.44 -2.70
C PHE A 74 -4.63 -1.94 -2.71
N ALA A 75 -3.38 -2.33 -2.53
CA ALA A 75 -3.02 -3.73 -2.36
C ALA A 75 -2.79 -4.02 -0.88
N GLY A 76 -3.54 -4.99 -0.36
CA GLY A 76 -3.39 -5.49 0.99
C GLY A 76 -2.24 -6.48 1.11
N THR A 77 -1.61 -6.49 2.28
CA THR A 77 -0.69 -7.57 2.67
C THR A 77 -1.46 -8.87 2.99
N ALA A 78 -0.75 -9.97 3.18
CA ALA A 78 -1.36 -11.24 3.58
C ALA A 78 -1.71 -11.29 5.06
N VAL A 79 -2.69 -12.12 5.40
CA VAL A 79 -3.03 -12.43 6.79
C VAL A 79 -1.90 -13.21 7.47
N SER A 80 -1.34 -14.22 6.80
CA SER A 80 -0.35 -15.13 7.39
C SER A 80 0.76 -15.58 6.44
N SER A 81 0.61 -15.37 5.14
CA SER A 81 1.62 -15.78 4.17
C SER A 81 2.80 -14.80 4.15
N SER A 82 4.01 -15.31 4.01
CA SER A 82 5.18 -14.43 3.84
C SER A 82 5.23 -13.86 2.42
N GLY A 83 5.52 -12.57 2.31
CA GLY A 83 5.83 -11.92 1.03
C GLY A 83 7.25 -12.13 0.54
N TYR A 84 7.46 -11.71 -0.70
CA TYR A 84 8.76 -11.74 -1.38
C TYR A 84 9.62 -10.57 -0.88
N GLY A 85 10.83 -10.84 -0.38
CA GLY A 85 11.82 -9.80 -0.06
C GLY A 85 12.70 -10.02 1.17
N ALA A 86 13.99 -9.67 1.05
CA ALA A 86 14.94 -9.57 2.16
C ALA A 86 14.70 -8.25 2.91
N GLY A 87 13.59 -8.19 3.64
CA GLY A 87 13.14 -7.01 4.36
C GLY A 87 11.79 -7.34 4.96
N ARG A 88 11.80 -8.11 6.05
CA ARG A 88 10.63 -8.40 6.87
C ARG A 88 10.16 -7.07 7.46
N SER A 89 9.44 -6.29 6.65
CA SER A 89 8.81 -5.03 7.07
C SER A 89 7.92 -5.36 8.26
N ILE A 90 7.84 -4.40 9.19
CA ILE A 90 7.24 -4.55 10.52
C ILE A 90 5.86 -5.23 10.44
N ALA A 91 5.10 -4.99 9.36
CA ALA A 91 3.84 -5.63 9.04
C ALA A 91 3.82 -7.16 9.19
N ASN A 92 4.85 -7.90 8.77
CA ASN A 92 4.84 -9.37 8.90
C ASN A 92 5.24 -9.86 10.31
N SER A 93 5.88 -8.98 11.11
CA SER A 93 6.29 -9.24 12.49
C SER A 93 5.23 -8.79 13.50
N SER A 94 4.34 -7.87 13.11
CA SER A 94 3.20 -7.39 13.90
C SER A 94 1.86 -8.00 13.48
N SER A 95 1.79 -8.70 12.34
CA SER A 95 0.61 -9.49 11.97
C SER A 95 0.26 -10.48 13.11
N PRO A 96 -0.96 -10.42 13.68
CA PRO A 96 -1.36 -11.33 14.74
C PRO A 96 -1.25 -12.77 14.24
N SER A 97 -0.29 -13.51 14.81
CA SER A 97 -0.20 -14.93 14.53
C SER A 97 -1.41 -15.64 15.12
N VAL A 98 -1.92 -16.66 14.41
CA VAL A 98 -3.04 -17.50 14.85
C VAL A 98 -2.79 -18.18 16.22
N ALA A 99 -1.55 -18.15 16.71
CA ALA A 99 -1.13 -18.76 17.97
C ALA A 99 -1.42 -17.90 19.22
N SER A 100 -1.57 -16.58 19.08
CA SER A 100 -1.93 -15.70 20.21
C SER A 100 -2.70 -14.48 19.73
N ARG A 101 -3.93 -14.31 20.23
CA ARG A 101 -4.74 -13.12 19.94
C ARG A 101 -4.15 -11.95 20.72
N ASN A 102 -3.57 -10.98 20.02
CA ASN A 102 -3.28 -9.67 20.56
C ASN A 102 -4.18 -8.64 19.85
N PRO A 103 -4.66 -7.59 20.55
CA PRO A 103 -5.49 -6.55 19.94
C PRO A 103 -4.65 -5.42 19.33
N PHE A 104 -3.33 -5.59 19.25
CA PHE A 104 -2.38 -4.53 18.96
C PHE A 104 -2.11 -4.43 17.47
N ASP A 105 -2.36 -3.25 16.90
CA ASP A 105 -2.19 -2.98 15.48
C ASP A 105 -1.22 -1.81 15.25
N VAL A 106 -0.36 -1.94 14.26
CA VAL A 106 0.60 -0.90 13.87
C VAL A 106 0.18 -0.39 12.50
N SER A 107 -0.35 0.83 12.44
CA SER A 107 -0.71 1.43 11.15
C SER A 107 0.56 1.86 10.41
N PRO A 108 0.88 1.30 9.22
CA PRO A 108 2.12 1.61 8.54
C PRO A 108 2.10 2.98 7.83
N ALA A 109 0.91 3.44 7.43
CA ALA A 109 0.66 4.72 6.77
C ALA A 109 -0.85 4.92 6.56
N ASN A 110 -1.28 6.19 6.48
CA ASN A 110 -2.66 6.54 6.14
C ASN A 110 -2.73 7.28 4.81
N PHE A 111 -3.72 6.93 3.98
CA PHE A 111 -3.93 7.51 2.66
C PHE A 111 -5.36 8.04 2.54
N THR A 112 -5.52 9.20 1.91
CA THR A 112 -6.84 9.80 1.67
C THR A 112 -7.10 9.89 0.19
N VAL A 113 -8.32 9.56 -0.22
CA VAL A 113 -8.83 9.80 -1.58
C VAL A 113 -10.10 10.62 -1.44
N LYS A 114 -10.08 11.84 -1.98
CA LYS A 114 -11.28 12.69 -1.97
C LYS A 114 -12.26 12.24 -3.04
N ALA A 115 -13.55 12.25 -2.72
CA ALA A 115 -14.59 12.01 -3.71
C ALA A 115 -14.42 12.94 -4.92
N GLY A 116 -14.45 12.38 -6.12
CA GLY A 116 -14.25 13.08 -7.39
C GLY A 116 -12.79 13.31 -7.78
N ALA A 117 -11.81 13.13 -6.88
CA ALA A 117 -10.41 13.42 -7.17
C ALA A 117 -9.74 12.36 -8.05
N ASN A 118 -10.11 11.08 -7.88
CA ASN A 118 -9.55 9.93 -8.64
C ASN A 118 -8.05 9.68 -8.41
N HIS A 119 -7.45 10.31 -7.41
CA HIS A 119 -6.05 10.14 -7.06
C HIS A 119 -5.86 10.25 -5.54
N LEU A 120 -4.71 9.81 -5.06
CA LEU A 120 -4.27 9.98 -3.68
C LEU A 120 -4.12 11.47 -3.36
N GLN A 121 -4.67 11.89 -2.23
CA GLN A 121 -4.49 13.24 -1.72
C GLN A 121 -3.01 13.46 -1.44
N ARG A 122 -2.51 14.61 -1.89
CA ARG A 122 -1.14 15.05 -1.66
C ARG A 122 -1.13 16.18 -0.64
N SER A 123 -0.20 16.13 0.30
CA SER A 123 0.07 17.15 1.30
C SER A 123 1.58 17.31 1.42
N ASN A 124 2.11 18.54 1.35
CA ASN A 124 3.55 18.80 1.45
C ASN A 124 4.45 17.91 0.56
N GLY A 125 3.99 17.58 -0.66
CA GLY A 125 4.75 16.79 -1.63
C GLY A 125 4.74 15.26 -1.40
N THR A 126 3.98 14.77 -0.44
CA THR A 126 3.79 13.35 -0.11
C THR A 126 2.32 12.94 -0.20
N VAL A 127 2.07 11.65 -0.40
CA VAL A 127 0.72 11.05 -0.44
C VAL A 127 0.28 10.47 0.91
N VAL A 128 1.18 10.47 1.91
CA VAL A 128 0.87 9.99 3.26
C VAL A 128 0.27 11.13 4.08
N ALA A 129 -0.83 10.86 4.76
CA ALA A 129 -1.57 11.83 5.55
C ALA A 129 -0.82 12.22 6.84
N THR A 130 -1.07 13.46 7.31
CA THR A 130 -0.70 13.99 8.65
C THR A 130 0.79 14.20 8.93
N ASP A 131 1.67 13.27 8.60
CA ASP A 131 3.06 13.23 9.07
C ASP A 131 4.09 13.05 7.94
N GLY A 132 3.61 12.73 6.74
CA GLY A 132 4.36 12.70 5.51
C GLY A 132 5.39 11.57 5.39
N HIS A 133 5.36 10.61 6.30
CA HIS A 133 6.31 9.50 6.35
C HIS A 133 5.58 8.16 6.49
N VAL A 134 6.23 7.08 6.09
CA VAL A 134 5.73 5.73 6.36
C VAL A 134 6.48 5.13 7.54
N GLU A 135 5.81 4.33 8.36
CA GLU A 135 6.42 3.64 9.51
C GLU A 135 7.31 2.47 9.06
N SER A 136 6.95 1.85 7.93
CA SER A 136 7.67 0.73 7.35
C SER A 136 7.50 0.68 5.83
N GLY A 137 8.45 0.05 5.14
CA GLY A 137 8.48 -0.01 3.68
C GLY A 137 9.15 1.21 3.04
N ALA A 138 8.69 1.57 1.85
CA ALA A 138 9.24 2.66 1.04
C ALA A 138 8.12 3.57 0.52
N LEU A 139 8.43 4.86 0.46
CA LEU A 139 7.57 5.88 -0.11
C LEU A 139 8.33 6.55 -1.26
N GLN A 140 7.68 6.73 -2.41
CA GLN A 140 8.33 7.33 -3.59
C GLN A 140 8.85 8.75 -3.28
N ARG A 141 8.17 9.49 -2.39
CA ARG A 141 8.47 10.88 -2.01
C ARG A 141 8.21 11.10 -0.51
N GLY A 142 9.22 10.88 0.31
CA GLY A 142 9.19 11.11 1.75
C GLY A 142 10.00 10.04 2.51
N PRO A 143 10.24 10.25 3.81
CA PRO A 143 11.06 9.34 4.59
C PRO A 143 10.26 8.14 5.12
N THR A 144 10.98 7.08 5.48
CA THR A 144 10.47 6.02 6.37
C THR A 144 10.94 6.34 7.79
N MET A 145 10.02 6.60 8.71
CA MET A 145 10.32 6.92 10.12
C MET A 145 9.52 5.99 11.03
N PRO A 146 10.13 4.93 11.56
CA PRO A 146 9.46 4.00 12.46
C PRO A 146 9.12 4.64 13.82
N THR A 147 7.97 4.29 14.37
CA THR A 147 7.48 4.65 15.70
C THR A 147 7.13 3.39 16.49
N ASN A 148 7.04 3.54 17.82
CA ASN A 148 6.57 2.49 18.72
C ASN A 148 5.07 2.67 19.07
N THR A 149 4.33 3.44 18.27
CA THR A 149 2.91 3.72 18.54
C THR A 149 2.08 2.54 18.06
N THR A 150 1.22 2.00 18.92
CA THR A 150 0.37 0.86 18.61
C THR A 150 -1.08 1.17 19.00
N LEU A 151 -2.02 0.83 18.12
CA LEU A 151 -3.45 0.94 18.39
C LEU A 151 -3.92 -0.34 19.09
N ASN A 152 -4.52 -0.21 20.26
CA ASN A 152 -5.28 -1.31 20.83
C ASN A 152 -6.69 -1.32 20.24
N THR A 153 -6.95 -2.23 19.30
CA THR A 153 -8.24 -2.36 18.62
C THR A 153 -9.40 -2.78 19.53
N ALA A 154 -9.12 -3.26 20.75
CA ALA A 154 -10.16 -3.59 21.73
C ALA A 154 -10.62 -2.36 22.54
N THR A 155 -9.73 -1.39 22.80
CA THR A 155 -10.05 -0.18 23.58
C THR A 155 -10.20 1.07 22.70
N GLY A 156 -9.63 1.06 21.49
CA GLY A 156 -9.53 2.22 20.60
C GLY A 156 -8.43 3.21 20.99
N GLU A 157 -7.59 2.87 21.97
CA GLU A 157 -6.54 3.76 22.49
C GLU A 157 -5.20 3.51 21.80
N TRP A 158 -4.46 4.60 21.56
CA TRP A 158 -3.08 4.58 21.08
C TRP A 158 -2.13 4.62 22.27
N ASP A 159 -1.16 3.70 22.32
CA ASP A 159 -0.14 3.67 23.37
C ASP A 159 1.22 3.23 22.81
N VAL A 160 2.30 3.56 23.53
CA VAL A 160 3.65 3.09 23.25
C VAL A 160 3.82 1.72 23.89
N THR A 161 3.63 0.66 23.10
CA THR A 161 3.76 -0.70 23.61
C THR A 161 5.19 -1.19 23.41
N GLY A 162 5.95 -1.30 24.50
CA GLY A 162 7.28 -1.92 24.52
C GLY A 162 7.21 -3.37 24.97
N PHE A 163 7.93 -4.28 24.31
CA PHE A 163 8.12 -5.65 24.78
C PHE A 163 9.53 -5.78 25.37
N GLU A 164 9.65 -6.15 26.65
CA GLU A 164 10.96 -6.39 27.28
C GLU A 164 11.73 -7.56 26.64
N LYS A 165 11.03 -8.48 25.96
CA LYS A 165 11.60 -9.58 25.17
C LYS A 165 10.81 -9.75 23.86
N MET A 166 11.51 -9.71 22.74
CA MET A 166 10.96 -9.87 21.38
C MET A 166 11.06 -11.31 20.83
N PHE A 167 11.36 -12.30 21.67
CA PHE A 167 11.53 -13.70 21.23
C PHE A 167 11.06 -14.70 22.29
N VAL A 168 10.56 -15.85 21.81
CA VAL A 168 10.25 -17.01 22.64
C VAL A 168 11.54 -17.78 22.91
N THR A 169 11.93 -17.91 24.18
CA THR A 169 12.93 -18.90 24.60
C THR A 169 12.26 -20.25 24.78
N TYR A 170 12.65 -21.23 23.98
CA TYR A 170 12.27 -22.63 24.22
C TYR A 170 13.15 -23.20 25.35
N ALA A 171 12.54 -23.96 26.26
CA ALA A 171 13.22 -24.70 27.33
C ALA A 171 13.76 -26.02 26.81
#